data_AF-A0A9D9RVE1-F1
#
_entry.id   AF-A0A9D9RVE1-F1
#
_cell.length_a   1.000
_cell.length_b   1.000
_cell.length_c   1.000
_cell.angle_alpha   90.00
_cell.angle_beta   90.00
_cell.angle_gamma   90.00
#
_symmetry.space_group_name_H-M   'P 1'
#
loop_
_entity.id
_entity.type
_entity.pdbx_description
1 polymer ?
#
loop_
_entity_poly.entity_id
_entity_poly.type
_entity_poly.pdbx_seq_one_letter_code
_entity_poly.pdbx_strand_id
1 'polypeptide(L)'
;MQKTILLIAGVALLTALVVLVFSPSTNVSATPEYQERDLQDCLVCHELAAQLWEGSHHNTGNVSCLVCHKLADSGKEHPDDAKYTVESEETTCLVCHSDVVGENIAGQLAGSQHGEVGLTCISCHEQHSQGLKLSDGSRTVCENCHKKEMRSMLESTHFQAGLSCVNCHMGEDRNHTLVVAVQTCDECHTDLHEASRMVDAGLEVKVVTTPAATIDATPEPTEEVAAPVEGGIKMPSWTLVFAGMLIGGILSWALVGKDPGKASENK
;
A
#
# COMPACT_ATOMS: atom_id res chain seq x y z
N MET A 1 36.69 2.64 44.06
CA MET A 1 35.23 2.62 43.81
C MET A 1 34.86 3.11 42.41
N GLN A 2 35.29 4.31 41.97
CA GLN A 2 34.93 4.86 40.65
C GLN A 2 35.37 3.98 39.46
N LYS A 3 36.61 3.44 39.48
CA LYS A 3 37.10 2.53 38.43
C LYS A 3 36.32 1.21 38.36
N THR A 4 35.92 0.66 39.51
CA THR A 4 35.13 -0.58 39.60
C THR A 4 33.72 -0.40 39.05
N ILE A 5 33.09 0.74 39.34
CA ILE A 5 31.75 1.10 38.83
C ILE A 5 31.78 1.27 37.30
N LEU A 6 32.82 1.92 36.75
CA LEU A 6 32.99 2.11 35.31
C LEU A 6 33.29 0.81 34.57
N LEU A 7 34.01 -0.12 35.19
CA LEU A 7 34.28 -1.45 34.63
C LEU A 7 33.00 -2.29 34.54
N ILE A 8 32.15 -2.25 35.58
CA ILE A 8 30.85 -2.93 35.59
C ILE A 8 29.91 -2.31 34.54
N ALA A 9 29.89 -0.98 34.43
CA ALA A 9 29.09 -0.29 33.40
C ALA A 9 29.57 -0.63 31.97
N GLY A 10 30.88 -0.71 31.75
CA GLY A 10 31.45 -1.10 30.46
C GLY A 10 31.11 -2.53 30.05
N VAL A 11 31.19 -3.49 30.99
CA VAL A 11 30.80 -4.88 30.73
C VAL A 11 29.29 -4.99 30.49
N ALA A 12 28.47 -4.28 31.26
CA ALA A 12 27.01 -4.25 31.08
C ALA A 12 26.60 -3.69 29.70
N LEU A 13 27.27 -2.62 29.24
CA LEU A 13 27.04 -2.04 27.92
C LEU A 13 27.43 -3.01 26.80
N LEU A 14 28.55 -3.72 26.97
CA LEU A 14 29.05 -4.71 26.01
C LEU A 14 28.11 -5.90 25.91
N THR A 15 27.59 -6.39 27.04
CA THR A 15 26.55 -7.44 27.05
C THR A 15 25.25 -6.95 26.43
N ALA A 16 24.84 -5.69 26.66
CA ALA A 16 23.65 -5.14 26.02
C ALA A 16 23.80 -4.99 24.50
N LEU A 17 24.98 -4.60 24.02
CA LEU A 17 25.28 -4.49 22.59
C LEU A 17 25.37 -5.87 21.91
N VAL A 18 25.97 -6.86 22.58
CA VAL A 18 25.96 -8.25 22.11
C VAL A 18 24.53 -8.77 22.06
N VAL A 19 23.71 -8.50 23.08
CA VAL A 19 22.30 -8.86 23.07
C VAL A 19 21.57 -8.15 21.93
N LEU A 20 21.80 -6.88 21.64
CA LEU A 20 21.16 -6.18 20.52
C LEU A 20 21.61 -6.69 19.13
N VAL A 21 22.88 -7.08 18.98
CA VAL A 21 23.44 -7.58 17.70
C VAL A 21 23.06 -9.04 17.43
N PHE A 22 22.95 -9.85 18.49
CA PHE A 22 22.55 -11.26 18.40
C PHE A 22 21.09 -11.50 18.77
N SER A 23 20.34 -10.45 19.12
CA SER A 23 18.89 -10.55 19.17
C SER A 23 18.46 -10.79 17.74
N PRO A 24 17.71 -11.88 17.46
CA PRO A 24 17.10 -12.02 16.16
C PRO A 24 16.33 -10.72 15.91
N SER A 25 16.63 -10.05 14.79
CA SER A 25 15.76 -8.98 14.31
C SER A 25 14.38 -9.57 14.31
N THR A 26 13.51 -9.09 15.18
CA THR A 26 12.09 -9.39 15.09
C THR A 26 11.67 -8.75 13.77
N ASN A 27 11.80 -9.52 12.69
CA ASN A 27 10.93 -9.37 11.56
C ASN A 27 9.55 -9.31 12.20
N VAL A 28 8.83 -8.21 11.97
CA VAL A 28 7.39 -8.20 12.21
C VAL A 28 6.81 -9.09 11.12
N SER A 29 7.08 -10.38 11.25
CA SER A 29 6.36 -11.44 10.59
C SER A 29 5.23 -11.76 11.55
N ALA A 30 4.01 -11.83 11.03
CA ALA A 30 2.91 -12.42 11.77
C ALA A 30 3.39 -13.74 12.38
N THR A 31 3.03 -14.00 13.64
CA THR A 31 3.39 -15.24 14.31
C THR A 31 2.94 -16.44 13.45
N PRO A 32 3.75 -17.50 13.31
CA PRO A 32 3.39 -18.68 12.50
C PRO A 32 2.03 -19.27 12.89
N GLU A 33 1.66 -19.14 14.16
CA GLU A 33 0.41 -19.62 14.75
C GLU A 33 -0.84 -18.88 14.26
N TYR A 34 -0.70 -17.67 13.69
CA TYR A 34 -1.80 -16.90 13.10
C TYR A 34 -1.92 -17.12 11.57
N GLN A 35 -0.88 -17.68 10.94
CA GLN A 35 -0.79 -17.83 9.49
C GLN A 35 -1.43 -19.14 8.98
N GLU A 36 -1.59 -20.14 9.85
CA GLU A 36 -2.23 -21.43 9.52
C GLU A 36 -3.61 -21.65 10.16
N ARG A 37 -4.11 -20.73 11.00
CA ARG A 37 -5.53 -20.79 11.38
C ARG A 37 -6.34 -20.46 10.13
N ASP A 38 -7.08 -21.46 9.70
CA ASP A 38 -7.13 -21.89 8.32
C ASP A 38 -7.86 -20.86 7.46
N LEU A 39 -7.18 -20.28 6.46
CA LEU A 39 -7.86 -19.52 5.41
C LEU A 39 -9.05 -20.34 4.88
N GLN A 40 -8.88 -21.67 4.79
CA GLN A 40 -9.93 -22.58 4.35
C GLN A 40 -11.12 -22.65 5.30
N ASP A 41 -10.95 -22.47 6.62
CA ASP A 41 -12.07 -22.44 7.56
C ASP A 41 -13.04 -21.31 7.23
N CYS A 42 -12.52 -20.17 6.77
CA CYS A 42 -13.35 -19.05 6.32
C CYS A 42 -14.11 -19.43 5.04
N LEU A 43 -13.43 -20.06 4.08
CA LEU A 43 -13.97 -20.35 2.75
C LEU A 43 -15.03 -21.46 2.76
N VAL A 44 -15.07 -22.32 3.79
CA VAL A 44 -16.11 -23.35 3.96
C VAL A 44 -17.51 -22.75 4.04
N CYS A 45 -17.65 -21.55 4.60
CA CYS A 45 -18.94 -20.88 4.74
C CYS A 45 -19.06 -19.60 3.89
N HIS A 46 -17.95 -18.91 3.58
CA HIS A 46 -17.94 -17.65 2.83
C HIS A 46 -17.68 -17.84 1.33
N GLU A 47 -18.47 -18.71 0.68
CA GLU A 47 -18.24 -19.17 -0.70
C GLU A 47 -18.17 -18.02 -1.74
N LEU A 48 -19.05 -17.01 -1.65
CA LEU A 48 -19.02 -15.90 -2.62
C LEU A 48 -17.75 -15.06 -2.50
N ALA A 49 -17.32 -14.76 -1.27
CA ALA A 49 -16.08 -14.04 -1.04
C ALA A 49 -14.89 -14.88 -1.49
N ALA A 50 -14.91 -16.19 -1.24
CA ALA A 50 -13.89 -17.13 -1.70
C ALA A 50 -13.71 -17.11 -3.22
N GLN A 51 -14.83 -17.18 -3.96
CA GLN A 51 -14.80 -17.17 -5.43
C GLN A 51 -14.22 -15.88 -5.99
N LEU A 52 -14.57 -14.72 -5.42
CA LEU A 52 -14.01 -13.43 -5.83
C LEU A 52 -12.52 -13.32 -5.43
N TRP A 53 -12.15 -13.87 -4.28
CA TRP A 53 -10.80 -13.82 -3.73
C TRP A 53 -9.81 -14.67 -4.51
N GLU A 54 -10.17 -15.90 -4.89
CA GLU A 54 -9.27 -16.92 -5.43
C GLU A 54 -8.47 -16.44 -6.67
N GLY A 55 -9.08 -15.60 -7.50
CA GLY A 55 -8.45 -15.01 -8.69
C GLY A 55 -7.74 -13.67 -8.47
N SER A 56 -7.73 -13.13 -7.26
CA SER A 56 -7.21 -11.79 -6.98
C SER A 56 -5.69 -11.78 -6.76
N HIS A 57 -5.06 -10.63 -7.01
CA HIS A 57 -3.67 -10.39 -6.61
C HIS A 57 -3.47 -10.48 -5.09
N HIS A 58 -4.47 -10.13 -4.26
CA HIS A 58 -4.37 -10.32 -2.82
C HIS A 58 -4.19 -11.80 -2.45
N ASN A 59 -4.91 -12.71 -3.13
CA ASN A 59 -4.70 -14.15 -2.96
C ASN A 59 -3.30 -14.58 -3.41
N THR A 60 -2.87 -14.17 -4.61
CA THR A 60 -1.53 -14.52 -5.10
C THR A 60 -0.39 -13.95 -4.25
N GLY A 61 -0.64 -12.82 -3.57
CA GLY A 61 0.27 -12.18 -2.62
C GLY A 61 0.25 -12.78 -1.22
N ASN A 62 -0.47 -13.88 -1.00
CA ASN A 62 -0.67 -14.53 0.31
C ASN A 62 -1.22 -13.58 1.41
N VAL A 63 -2.05 -12.62 1.02
CA VAL A 63 -2.83 -11.85 2.00
C VAL A 63 -3.93 -12.78 2.53
N SER A 64 -4.07 -12.90 3.85
CA SER A 64 -5.15 -13.71 4.43
C SER A 64 -6.38 -12.86 4.74
N CYS A 65 -7.56 -13.48 4.86
CA CYS A 65 -8.78 -12.81 5.29
C CYS A 65 -8.56 -12.01 6.58
N LEU A 66 -7.77 -12.55 7.52
CA LEU A 66 -7.54 -11.98 8.84
C LEU A 66 -6.65 -10.72 8.83
N VAL A 67 -6.01 -10.42 7.69
CA VAL A 67 -5.26 -9.16 7.52
C VAL A 67 -6.23 -7.99 7.54
N CYS A 68 -7.37 -8.12 6.86
CA CYS A 68 -8.39 -7.08 6.77
C CYS A 68 -9.52 -7.27 7.78
N HIS A 69 -9.90 -8.53 8.02
CA HIS A 69 -11.00 -8.89 8.90
C HIS A 69 -10.51 -9.24 10.30
N LYS A 70 -10.93 -8.45 11.28
CA LYS A 70 -10.62 -8.68 12.70
C LYS A 70 -11.86 -9.11 13.45
N LEU A 71 -11.72 -10.12 14.30
CA LEU A 71 -12.80 -10.52 15.18
C LEU A 71 -13.01 -9.43 16.23
N ALA A 72 -14.25 -9.05 16.49
CA ALA A 72 -14.56 -8.08 17.53
C ALA A 72 -13.97 -8.53 18.88
N ASP A 73 -13.23 -7.63 19.55
CA ASP A 73 -12.57 -7.87 20.84
C ASP A 73 -13.58 -7.99 21.99
N SER A 74 -14.31 -9.09 21.97
CA SER A 74 -15.45 -9.38 22.85
C SER A 74 -15.29 -10.70 23.60
N GLY A 75 -14.20 -11.43 23.34
CA GLY A 75 -13.95 -12.78 23.86
C GLY A 75 -14.96 -13.82 23.38
N LYS A 76 -15.71 -13.52 22.32
CA LYS A 76 -16.77 -14.35 21.74
C LYS A 76 -16.32 -15.01 20.44
N GLU A 77 -16.97 -16.10 20.06
CA GLU A 77 -16.60 -16.91 18.90
C GLU A 77 -17.45 -16.58 17.65
N HIS A 78 -16.84 -16.70 16.48
CA HIS A 78 -17.52 -16.63 15.19
C HIS A 78 -18.07 -18.03 14.82
N PRO A 79 -19.27 -18.16 14.21
CA PRO A 79 -20.10 -17.09 13.64
C PRO A 79 -21.22 -16.53 14.52
N ASP A 80 -21.59 -17.21 15.59
CA ASP A 80 -22.84 -16.93 16.29
C ASP A 80 -22.74 -15.76 17.27
N ASP A 81 -21.61 -15.65 17.98
CA ASP A 81 -21.46 -14.72 19.10
C ASP A 81 -20.65 -13.46 18.74
N ALA A 82 -19.84 -13.52 17.68
CA ALA A 82 -19.09 -12.39 17.14
C ALA A 82 -18.95 -12.42 15.62
N LYS A 83 -18.91 -11.23 15.03
CA LYS A 83 -18.63 -11.03 13.61
C LYS A 83 -17.22 -10.48 13.42
N TYR A 84 -16.63 -10.87 12.29
CA TYR A 84 -15.45 -10.19 11.78
C TYR A 84 -15.85 -8.83 11.21
N THR A 85 -15.08 -7.81 11.53
CA THR A 85 -15.24 -6.44 11.03
C THR A 85 -13.97 -6.02 10.30
N VAL A 86 -14.10 -4.98 9.49
CA VAL A 86 -12.94 -4.30 8.91
C VAL A 86 -12.76 -3.00 9.69
N GLU A 87 -11.50 -2.70 10.01
CA GLU A 87 -11.15 -1.45 10.69
C GLU A 87 -11.14 -0.28 9.71
N SER A 88 -10.57 0.86 10.11
CA SER A 88 -10.46 2.01 9.22
C SER A 88 -9.58 1.72 8.00
N GLU A 89 -9.75 2.50 6.94
CA GLU A 89 -8.96 2.38 5.71
C GLU A 89 -7.46 2.57 5.97
N GLU A 90 -7.10 3.47 6.88
CA GLU A 90 -5.71 3.74 7.25
C GLU A 90 -5.04 2.52 7.89
N THR A 91 -5.81 1.73 8.63
CA THR A 91 -5.31 0.57 9.38
C THR A 91 -5.52 -0.76 8.64
N THR A 92 -6.23 -0.73 7.51
CA THR A 92 -6.54 -1.90 6.70
C THR A 92 -5.84 -1.85 5.35
N CYS A 93 -6.08 -0.79 4.58
CA CYS A 93 -5.63 -0.66 3.20
C CYS A 93 -4.27 0.03 3.12
N LEU A 94 -4.11 1.15 3.82
CA LEU A 94 -2.91 2.00 3.71
C LEU A 94 -1.68 1.39 4.39
N VAL A 95 -1.84 0.30 5.14
CA VAL A 95 -0.69 -0.49 5.64
C VAL A 95 0.16 -1.02 4.49
N CYS A 96 -0.46 -1.31 3.34
CA CYS A 96 0.22 -1.77 2.12
C CYS A 96 0.11 -0.76 0.97
N HIS A 97 -1.00 -0.01 0.88
CA HIS A 97 -1.30 0.89 -0.24
C HIS A 97 -1.06 2.38 0.07
N SER A 98 -0.22 2.71 1.06
CA SER A 98 0.12 4.12 1.34
C SER A 98 0.83 4.79 0.16
N ASP A 99 1.68 4.04 -0.56
CA ASP A 99 2.44 4.49 -1.72
C ASP A 99 2.52 3.37 -2.78
N VAL A 100 1.43 3.15 -3.52
CA VAL A 100 1.40 2.14 -4.59
C VAL A 100 2.22 2.69 -5.77
N VAL A 101 3.34 2.05 -6.09
CA VAL A 101 4.25 2.46 -7.20
C VAL A 101 4.92 3.84 -7.01
N GLY A 102 5.12 4.29 -5.77
CA GLY A 102 5.75 5.59 -5.49
C GLY A 102 4.83 6.80 -5.72
N GLU A 103 3.53 6.56 -5.86
CA GLU A 103 2.50 7.59 -5.94
C GLU A 103 1.67 7.66 -4.66
N ASN A 104 1.38 8.89 -4.21
CA ASN A 104 0.53 9.15 -3.05
C ASN A 104 -0.96 9.04 -3.41
N ILE A 105 -1.40 7.84 -3.77
CA ILE A 105 -2.79 7.56 -4.20
C ILE A 105 -3.81 7.94 -3.11
N ALA A 106 -3.51 7.60 -1.85
CA ALA A 106 -4.36 7.96 -0.73
C ALA A 106 -4.49 9.49 -0.58
N GLY A 107 -3.40 10.22 -0.72
CA GLY A 107 -3.40 11.68 -0.70
C GLY A 107 -4.12 12.30 -1.89
N GLN A 108 -4.00 11.71 -3.09
CA GLN A 108 -4.75 12.15 -4.28
C GLN A 108 -6.26 12.05 -4.04
N LEU A 109 -6.76 10.92 -3.54
CA LEU A 109 -8.18 10.74 -3.23
C LEU A 109 -8.61 11.69 -2.11
N ALA A 110 -7.85 11.76 -1.01
CA ALA A 110 -8.16 12.61 0.15
C ALA A 110 -8.22 14.10 -0.22
N GLY A 111 -7.39 14.55 -1.17
CA GLY A 111 -7.39 15.92 -1.68
C GLY A 111 -8.39 16.19 -2.81
N SER A 112 -9.16 15.19 -3.24
CA SER A 112 -10.14 15.31 -4.33
C SER A 112 -11.53 15.71 -3.82
N GLN A 113 -12.40 16.12 -4.75
CA GLN A 113 -13.82 16.33 -4.44
C GLN A 113 -14.53 15.07 -3.91
N HIS A 114 -14.08 13.88 -4.32
CA HIS A 114 -14.61 12.61 -3.79
C HIS A 114 -14.18 12.40 -2.33
N GLY A 115 -12.94 12.75 -1.99
CA GLY A 115 -12.45 12.74 -0.62
C GLY A 115 -13.18 13.78 0.27
N GLU A 116 -13.47 14.97 -0.26
CA GLU A 116 -14.21 16.02 0.45
C GLU A 116 -15.62 15.59 0.88
N VAL A 117 -16.28 14.72 0.09
CA VAL A 117 -17.59 14.16 0.44
C VAL A 117 -17.50 12.84 1.20
N GLY A 118 -16.29 12.44 1.61
CA GLY A 118 -16.05 11.29 2.49
C GLY A 118 -16.01 9.94 1.78
N LEU A 119 -15.75 9.89 0.46
CA LEU A 119 -15.52 8.62 -0.22
C LEU A 119 -14.13 8.07 0.11
N THR A 120 -14.07 6.75 0.14
CA THR A 120 -12.92 5.93 0.52
C THR A 120 -12.57 4.95 -0.61
N CYS A 121 -11.44 4.24 -0.54
CA CYS A 121 -11.05 3.23 -1.55
C CYS A 121 -12.17 2.22 -1.81
N ILE A 122 -12.79 1.71 -0.75
CA ILE A 122 -13.87 0.72 -0.83
C ILE A 122 -15.20 1.30 -1.33
N SER A 123 -15.30 2.62 -1.52
CA SER A 123 -16.46 3.23 -2.17
C SER A 123 -16.50 2.90 -3.67
N CYS A 124 -15.33 2.68 -4.26
CA CYS A 124 -15.17 2.39 -5.69
C CYS A 124 -14.67 0.96 -5.94
N HIS A 125 -13.77 0.44 -5.10
CA HIS A 125 -13.12 -0.85 -5.29
C HIS A 125 -13.81 -1.98 -4.52
N GLU A 126 -13.89 -3.15 -5.13
CA GLU A 126 -14.27 -4.40 -4.48
C GLU A 126 -13.00 -5.12 -4.01
N GLN A 127 -12.78 -5.18 -2.70
CA GLN A 127 -11.54 -5.66 -2.11
C GLN A 127 -11.26 -7.16 -2.32
N HIS A 128 -12.30 -7.97 -2.57
CA HIS A 128 -12.09 -9.41 -2.79
C HIS A 128 -11.64 -9.72 -4.21
N SER A 129 -12.31 -9.16 -5.21
CA SER A 129 -11.92 -9.33 -6.62
C SER A 129 -10.80 -8.37 -7.04
N GLN A 130 -10.54 -7.34 -6.24
CA GLN A 130 -9.74 -6.16 -6.56
C GLN A 130 -10.21 -5.37 -7.79
N GLY A 131 -11.42 -5.67 -8.29
CA GLY A 131 -12.08 -4.92 -9.35
C GLY A 131 -12.82 -3.69 -8.83
N LEU A 132 -13.65 -3.10 -9.69
CA LEU A 132 -14.58 -2.04 -9.31
C LEU A 132 -15.90 -2.62 -8.79
N LYS A 133 -16.58 -1.88 -7.91
CA LYS A 133 -17.96 -2.16 -7.46
C LYS A 133 -18.97 -1.82 -8.56
N LEU A 134 -18.99 -2.65 -9.60
CA LEU A 134 -19.91 -2.51 -10.73
C LEU A 134 -21.26 -3.14 -10.41
N SER A 135 -22.33 -2.48 -10.85
CA SER A 135 -23.66 -3.09 -10.91
C SER A 135 -23.79 -3.96 -12.18
N ASP A 136 -24.74 -4.89 -12.23
CA ASP A 136 -24.97 -5.70 -13.43
C ASP A 136 -25.21 -4.82 -14.68
N GLY A 137 -24.43 -5.09 -15.74
CA GLY A 137 -24.47 -4.33 -16.99
C GLY A 137 -23.77 -2.96 -16.94
N SER A 138 -23.21 -2.58 -15.79
CA SER A 138 -22.42 -1.36 -15.62
C SER A 138 -20.99 -1.54 -16.12
N ARG A 139 -20.42 -0.47 -16.67
CA ARG A 139 -19.00 -0.44 -17.09
C ARG A 139 -18.12 0.38 -16.14
N THR A 140 -18.71 1.23 -15.31
CA THR A 140 -17.99 2.08 -14.36
C THR A 140 -18.79 2.27 -13.07
N VAL A 141 -18.12 2.42 -11.93
CA VAL A 141 -18.79 2.71 -10.64
C VAL A 141 -19.41 4.12 -10.59
N CYS A 142 -18.99 5.00 -11.49
CA CYS A 142 -19.30 6.44 -11.47
C CYS A 142 -20.81 6.71 -11.62
N GLU A 143 -21.50 5.91 -12.43
CA GLU A 143 -22.93 6.07 -12.74
C GLU A 143 -23.86 5.81 -11.55
N ASN A 144 -23.36 5.20 -10.48
CA ASN A 144 -24.10 5.06 -9.22
C ASN A 144 -24.47 6.44 -8.64
N CYS A 145 -23.61 7.45 -8.85
CA CYS A 145 -23.77 8.81 -8.35
C CYS A 145 -23.93 9.84 -9.48
N HIS A 146 -23.10 9.79 -10.52
CA HIS A 146 -23.02 10.75 -11.63
C HIS A 146 -24.04 10.48 -12.74
N LYS A 147 -25.32 10.40 -12.37
CA LYS A 147 -26.40 10.00 -13.30
C LYS A 147 -26.63 11.00 -14.43
N LYS A 148 -26.38 12.29 -14.18
CA LYS A 148 -26.57 13.35 -15.17
C LYS A 148 -25.44 13.32 -16.21
N GLU A 149 -24.21 13.23 -15.73
CA GLU A 149 -23.00 13.17 -16.54
C GLU A 149 -23.04 11.89 -17.39
N MET A 150 -23.45 10.76 -16.81
CA MET A 150 -23.63 9.50 -17.55
C MET A 150 -24.58 9.65 -18.75
N ARG A 151 -25.72 10.35 -18.60
CA ARG A 151 -26.62 10.59 -19.74
C ARG A 151 -25.94 11.37 -20.86
N SER A 152 -25.19 12.41 -20.50
CA SER A 152 -24.41 13.18 -21.48
C SER A 152 -23.29 12.35 -22.12
N MET A 153 -22.68 11.45 -21.35
CA MET A 153 -21.62 10.57 -21.80
C MET A 153 -22.15 9.58 -22.83
N LEU A 154 -23.29 8.94 -22.56
CA LEU A 154 -23.93 7.98 -23.47
C LEU A 154 -24.27 8.56 -24.86
N GLU A 155 -24.53 9.87 -24.93
CA GLU A 155 -24.82 10.58 -26.18
C GLU A 155 -23.55 11.09 -26.88
N SER A 156 -22.39 11.02 -26.23
CA SER A 156 -21.14 11.58 -26.72
C SER A 156 -20.48 10.72 -27.81
N THR A 157 -19.65 11.36 -28.62
CA THR A 157 -18.78 10.68 -29.59
C THR A 157 -17.71 9.83 -28.90
N HIS A 158 -17.24 10.23 -27.71
CA HIS A 158 -16.29 9.43 -26.92
C HIS A 158 -16.89 8.08 -26.49
N PHE A 159 -18.17 8.05 -26.12
CA PHE A 159 -18.84 6.79 -25.82
C PHE A 159 -19.03 5.91 -27.05
N GLN A 160 -19.40 6.52 -28.19
CA GLN A 160 -19.49 5.82 -29.47
C GLN A 160 -18.13 5.23 -29.88
N ALA A 161 -17.04 5.91 -29.52
CA ALA A 161 -15.67 5.42 -29.69
C ALA A 161 -15.30 4.28 -28.69
N GLY A 162 -16.19 3.92 -27.77
CA GLY A 162 -16.00 2.85 -26.79
C GLY A 162 -15.34 3.29 -25.47
N LEU A 163 -15.16 4.59 -25.26
CA LEU A 163 -14.53 5.14 -24.06
C LEU A 163 -15.50 5.20 -22.89
N SER A 164 -14.92 5.30 -21.69
CA SER A 164 -15.60 5.37 -20.40
C SER A 164 -15.05 6.52 -19.56
N CYS A 165 -15.63 6.75 -18.39
CA CYS A 165 -15.27 7.87 -17.51
C CYS A 165 -13.78 7.88 -17.13
N VAL A 166 -13.21 6.70 -16.85
CA VAL A 166 -11.84 6.57 -16.36
C VAL A 166 -10.79 6.92 -17.43
N ASN A 167 -11.16 6.81 -18.72
CA ASN A 167 -10.25 7.16 -19.81
C ASN A 167 -9.83 8.63 -19.78
N CYS A 168 -10.71 9.51 -19.29
CA CYS A 168 -10.41 10.94 -19.18
C CYS A 168 -10.14 11.39 -17.74
N HIS A 169 -10.88 10.85 -16.77
CA HIS A 169 -10.78 11.29 -15.38
C HIS A 169 -9.57 10.71 -14.66
N MET A 170 -9.03 9.58 -15.13
CA MET A 170 -7.87 8.92 -14.52
C MET A 170 -6.69 8.85 -15.49
N GLY A 171 -6.95 8.69 -16.79
CA GLY A 171 -5.92 8.64 -17.84
C GLY A 171 -4.96 7.44 -17.70
N GLU A 172 -3.85 7.47 -18.44
CA GLU A 172 -2.78 6.47 -18.30
C GLU A 172 -2.14 6.46 -16.91
N ASP A 173 -2.05 7.63 -16.27
CA ASP A 173 -1.45 7.82 -14.94
C ASP A 173 -2.33 7.28 -13.79
N ARG A 174 -3.54 6.78 -14.09
CA ARG A 174 -4.48 6.22 -13.08
C ARG A 174 -4.71 7.18 -11.89
N ASN A 175 -4.78 8.47 -12.16
CA ASN A 175 -4.84 9.52 -11.14
C ASN A 175 -6.14 9.47 -10.32
N HIS A 176 -6.02 9.43 -8.99
CA HIS A 176 -7.14 9.33 -8.04
C HIS A 176 -7.70 10.68 -7.58
N THR A 177 -7.24 11.80 -8.16
CA THR A 177 -7.93 13.09 -8.03
C THR A 177 -9.22 13.15 -8.85
N LEU A 178 -9.36 12.28 -9.86
CA LEU A 178 -10.48 12.20 -10.81
C LEU A 178 -10.74 13.53 -11.55
N VAL A 179 -9.73 14.39 -11.64
CA VAL A 179 -9.79 15.65 -12.39
C VAL A 179 -9.25 15.41 -13.79
N VAL A 180 -10.02 15.80 -14.80
CA VAL A 180 -9.57 15.73 -16.20
C VAL A 180 -8.51 16.79 -16.44
N ALA A 181 -7.30 16.35 -16.78
CA ALA A 181 -6.23 17.21 -17.25
C ALA A 181 -6.29 17.30 -18.78
N VAL A 182 -5.85 18.42 -19.36
CA VAL A 182 -5.83 18.58 -20.84
C VAL A 182 -4.91 17.54 -21.47
N GLN A 183 -3.84 17.15 -20.77
CA GLN A 183 -2.86 16.15 -21.19
C GLN A 183 -3.50 14.79 -21.47
N THR A 184 -4.58 14.42 -20.77
CA THR A 184 -5.29 13.16 -21.01
C THR A 184 -5.94 13.13 -22.39
N CYS A 185 -6.30 14.30 -22.95
CA CYS A 185 -6.82 14.38 -24.30
C CYS A 185 -5.74 14.11 -25.36
N ASP A 186 -4.49 14.50 -25.06
CA ASP A 186 -3.34 14.35 -25.96
C ASP A 186 -2.93 12.88 -26.14
N GLU A 187 -3.38 11.98 -25.25
CA GLU A 187 -3.23 10.52 -25.38
C GLU A 187 -3.87 9.99 -26.68
N CYS A 188 -4.93 10.64 -27.16
CA CYS A 188 -5.68 10.22 -28.36
C CYS A 188 -5.76 11.29 -29.45
N HIS A 189 -5.73 12.57 -29.09
CA HIS A 189 -5.93 13.68 -30.03
C HIS A 189 -4.67 14.49 -30.24
N THR A 190 -4.15 14.51 -31.47
CA THR A 190 -3.01 15.35 -31.84
C THR A 190 -3.39 16.83 -32.07
N ASP A 191 -4.66 17.09 -32.40
CA ASP A 191 -5.24 18.44 -32.50
C ASP A 191 -6.73 18.39 -32.07
N LEU A 192 -7.03 18.96 -30.91
CA LEU A 192 -8.38 19.01 -30.34
C LEU A 192 -9.33 19.87 -31.18
N HIS A 193 -8.82 20.92 -31.84
CA HIS A 193 -9.63 21.77 -32.70
C HIS A 193 -9.98 21.06 -34.01
N GLU A 194 -9.06 20.26 -34.55
CA GLU A 194 -9.37 19.39 -35.69
C GLU A 194 -10.44 18.36 -35.32
N ALA A 195 -10.27 17.67 -34.18
CA ALA A 195 -11.26 16.72 -33.69
C ALA A 195 -12.66 17.36 -33.55
N SER A 196 -12.76 18.57 -32.97
CA SER A 196 -14.03 19.31 -32.86
C SER A 196 -14.65 19.58 -34.23
N ARG A 197 -13.85 20.05 -35.21
CA ARG A 197 -14.35 20.33 -36.56
C ARG A 197 -14.88 19.06 -37.25
N MET A 198 -14.25 17.91 -37.01
CA MET A 198 -14.70 16.62 -37.57
C MET A 198 -16.05 16.20 -37.01
N VAL A 199 -16.27 16.38 -35.70
CA VAL A 199 -17.56 16.12 -35.05
C VAL A 199 -18.64 17.06 -35.60
N ASP A 200 -18.35 18.36 -35.71
CA ASP A 200 -19.28 19.36 -36.25
C ASP A 200 -19.65 19.09 -37.72
N ALA A 201 -18.71 18.53 -38.49
CA ALA A 201 -18.93 18.13 -39.87
C ALA A 201 -19.67 16.77 -40.01
N GLY A 202 -20.01 16.11 -38.90
CA GLY A 202 -20.77 14.87 -38.89
C GLY A 202 -20.01 13.65 -39.42
N LEU A 203 -18.68 13.64 -39.30
CA LEU A 203 -17.88 12.48 -39.70
C LEU A 203 -18.15 11.29 -38.77
N GLU A 204 -18.12 10.08 -39.33
CA GLU A 204 -18.32 8.84 -38.58
C GLU A 204 -17.17 8.60 -37.59
N VAL A 205 -17.54 8.33 -36.33
CA VAL A 205 -16.61 8.01 -35.25
C VAL A 205 -16.34 6.50 -35.25
N LYS A 206 -15.07 6.12 -35.39
CA LYS A 206 -14.67 4.71 -35.31
C LYS A 206 -14.43 4.31 -33.85
N VAL A 207 -14.79 3.08 -33.53
CA VAL A 207 -14.49 2.47 -32.21
C VAL A 207 -12.98 2.37 -32.04
N VAL A 208 -12.47 2.84 -30.91
CA VAL A 208 -11.08 2.66 -30.51
C VAL A 208 -10.95 1.21 -30.01
N THR A 209 -10.19 0.39 -30.74
CA THR A 209 -10.09 -1.05 -30.46
C THR A 209 -9.34 -1.36 -29.17
N THR A 210 -8.48 -0.46 -28.70
CA THR A 210 -7.72 -0.60 -27.46
C THR A 210 -7.48 0.78 -26.82
N PRO A 211 -8.43 1.29 -26.01
CA PRO A 211 -8.21 2.50 -25.22
C PRO A 211 -7.07 2.29 -24.21
N ALA A 212 -6.18 3.27 -24.01
CA ALA A 212 -5.05 3.14 -23.09
C ALA A 212 -5.45 2.88 -21.62
N ALA A 213 -6.65 3.31 -21.23
CA ALA A 213 -7.29 2.95 -19.97
C ALA A 213 -8.46 1.97 -20.20
N THR A 214 -8.16 0.77 -20.69
CA THR A 214 -9.08 -0.36 -20.54
C THR A 214 -8.96 -0.90 -19.13
N ILE A 215 -10.08 -0.98 -18.41
CA ILE A 215 -10.17 -1.82 -17.21
C ILE A 215 -10.11 -3.26 -17.70
N ASP A 216 -8.89 -3.78 -17.81
CA ASP A 216 -8.67 -5.16 -18.18
C ASP A 216 -9.07 -6.02 -16.98
N ALA A 217 -10.17 -6.75 -17.11
CA ALA A 217 -10.61 -7.73 -16.12
C ALA A 217 -9.83 -9.05 -16.24
N THR A 218 -8.82 -9.10 -17.12
CA THR A 218 -8.01 -10.28 -17.34
C THR A 218 -6.77 -10.21 -16.44
N PRO A 219 -6.58 -11.13 -15.48
CA PRO A 219 -5.35 -11.19 -14.73
C PRO A 219 -4.18 -11.41 -15.70
N GLU A 220 -3.19 -10.51 -15.67
CA GLU A 220 -1.95 -10.68 -16.43
C GLU A 220 -1.29 -12.02 -16.06
N PRO A 221 -0.63 -12.70 -17.01
CA PRO A 221 0.17 -13.89 -16.72
C PRO A 221 1.17 -13.57 -15.62
N THR A 222 1.16 -14.39 -14.59
CA THR A 222 1.98 -14.25 -13.39
C THR A 222 3.46 -14.33 -13.80
N GLU A 223 4.14 -13.18 -13.86
CA GLU A 223 5.60 -13.17 -13.81
C GLU A 223 6.02 -13.64 -12.41
N GLU A 224 7.01 -14.53 -12.34
CA GLU A 224 7.60 -14.99 -11.09
C GLU A 224 8.09 -13.80 -10.28
N VAL A 225 7.38 -13.49 -9.20
CA VAL A 225 7.77 -12.47 -8.24
C VAL A 225 9.09 -12.89 -7.61
N ALA A 226 10.13 -12.10 -7.89
CA ALA A 226 11.43 -12.25 -7.28
C ALA A 226 11.31 -12.23 -5.74
N ALA A 227 12.17 -13.03 -5.08
CA ALA A 227 12.16 -13.22 -3.64
C ALA A 227 12.07 -11.90 -2.84
N PRO A 228 11.43 -11.90 -1.66
CA PRO A 228 11.22 -10.70 -0.87
C PRO A 228 12.54 -9.98 -0.61
N VAL A 229 12.57 -8.68 -0.87
CA VAL A 229 13.71 -7.84 -0.46
C VAL A 229 13.69 -7.80 1.06
N GLU A 230 14.72 -8.38 1.68
CA GLU A 230 14.87 -8.37 3.14
C GLU A 230 14.88 -6.94 3.66
N GLY A 231 13.79 -6.58 4.35
CA GLY A 231 13.67 -5.32 5.08
C GLY A 231 14.55 -5.36 6.32
N GLY A 232 15.63 -4.58 6.33
CA GLY A 232 16.52 -4.41 7.47
C GLY A 232 17.26 -3.09 7.39
N ILE A 233 17.47 -2.44 8.53
CA ILE A 233 18.33 -1.25 8.61
C ILE A 233 19.74 -1.71 8.23
N LYS A 234 20.19 -1.40 7.01
CA LYS A 234 21.58 -1.63 6.56
C LYS A 234 22.52 -0.71 7.34
N MET A 235 22.83 -1.10 8.58
CA MET A 235 23.88 -0.48 9.38
C MET A 235 25.21 -0.73 8.67
N PRO A 236 25.93 0.31 8.22
CA PRO A 236 27.21 0.13 7.57
C PRO A 236 28.18 -0.58 8.51
N SER A 237 29.04 -1.46 7.98
CA SER A 237 29.98 -2.25 8.79
C SER A 237 30.93 -1.39 9.65
N TRP A 238 31.15 -0.11 9.29
CA TRP A 238 31.94 0.84 10.08
C TRP A 238 31.33 1.16 11.45
N THR A 239 30.01 1.01 11.62
CA THR A 239 29.32 1.26 12.91
C THR A 239 29.82 0.30 14.00
N LEU A 240 30.09 -0.96 13.65
CA LEU A 240 30.69 -1.95 14.56
C LEU A 240 32.14 -1.61 14.91
N VAL A 241 32.89 -1.02 13.97
CA VAL A 241 34.28 -0.58 14.21
C VAL A 241 34.30 0.58 15.21
N PHE A 242 33.40 1.55 15.08
CA PHE A 242 33.28 2.66 16.03
C PHE A 242 32.83 2.19 17.42
N ALA A 243 31.85 1.28 17.48
CA ALA A 243 31.43 0.67 18.73
C ALA A 243 32.59 -0.10 19.40
N GLY A 244 33.35 -0.89 18.62
CA GLY A 244 34.53 -1.61 19.10
C GLY A 244 35.65 -0.67 19.58
N MET A 245 35.90 0.44 18.90
CA MET A 245 36.88 1.44 19.31
C MET A 245 36.49 2.14 20.61
N LEU A 246 35.23 2.52 20.77
CA LEU A 246 34.71 3.13 22.01
C LEU A 246 34.85 2.18 23.19
N ILE A 247 34.39 0.94 23.02
CA ILE A 247 34.44 -0.10 24.05
C ILE A 247 35.88 -0.45 24.40
N GLY A 248 36.74 -0.67 23.40
CA GLY A 248 38.15 -0.97 23.58
C GLY A 248 38.92 0.18 24.24
N GLY A 249 38.61 1.42 23.89
CA GLY A 249 39.19 2.61 24.53
C GLY A 249 38.83 2.73 26.01
N ILE A 250 37.55 2.51 26.34
CA ILE A 250 37.06 2.53 27.73
C ILE A 250 37.70 1.41 28.56
N LEU A 251 37.77 0.18 28.02
CA LEU A 251 38.39 -0.95 28.70
C LEU A 251 39.90 -0.76 28.88
N SER A 252 40.60 -0.30 27.85
CA SER A 252 42.04 -0.03 27.92
C SER A 252 42.37 1.06 28.94
N TRP A 253 41.55 2.12 29.01
CA TRP A 253 41.71 3.16 30.01
C TRP A 253 41.36 2.66 31.43
N ALA A 254 40.35 1.82 31.59
CA ALA A 254 40.00 1.25 32.89
C ALA A 254 41.06 0.28 33.43
N LEU A 255 41.71 -0.50 32.55
CA LEU A 255 42.70 -1.52 32.92
C LEU A 255 44.12 -0.94 33.10
N VAL A 256 44.51 0.04 32.28
CA VAL A 256 45.91 0.51 32.19
C VAL A 256 46.01 2.04 32.33
N GLY A 257 44.90 2.77 32.27
CA GLY A 257 44.86 4.23 32.32
C GLY A 257 45.18 4.81 33.70
N LYS A 258 46.13 5.75 33.72
CA LYS A 258 46.35 6.62 34.87
C LYS A 258 45.25 7.67 34.95
N ASP A 259 44.81 7.98 36.16
CA ASP A 259 43.79 9.01 36.36
C ASP A 259 44.31 10.36 35.86
N PRO A 260 43.48 11.16 35.17
CA PRO A 260 43.88 12.50 34.76
C PRO A 260 44.32 13.28 36.00
N GLY A 261 45.55 13.79 35.97
CA GLY A 261 46.10 14.60 37.05
C GLY A 261 45.19 15.78 37.35
N LYS A 262 45.11 16.19 38.63
CA LYS A 262 44.31 17.34 39.02
C LYS A 262 44.74 18.57 38.22
N ALA A 263 43.76 19.35 37.75
CA ALA A 263 44.01 20.60 37.05
C ALA A 263 44.97 21.46 37.87
N SER A 264 46.01 22.00 37.23
CA SER A 264 46.89 22.95 37.90
C SER A 264 46.07 24.16 38.32
N GLU A 265 45.95 24.39 39.62
CA GLU A 265 45.49 25.66 40.16
C GLU A 265 46.55 26.72 39.82
N ASN A 266 46.37 27.39 38.67
CA ASN A 266 47.11 28.60 38.38
C ASN A 266 46.57 29.71 39.30
N LYS A 267 47.39 30.10 40.27
CA LYS A 267 47.31 31.40 40.96
C LYS A 267 47.89 32.49 40.08
#